data_AF-A0A852WMZ6-F1
#
_entry.id   AF-A0A852WMZ6-F1
#
_cell.length_a   1.000
_cell.length_b   1.000
_cell.length_c   1.000
_cell.angle_alpha   90.00
_cell.angle_beta   90.00
_cell.angle_gamma   90.00
#
_symmetry.space_group_name_H-M   'P 1'
#
loop_
_entity.id
_entity.type
_entity.pdbx_description
1 polymer ?
#
loop_
_entity_poly.entity_id
_entity_poly.type
_entity_poly.pdbx_seq_one_letter_code
_entity_poly.pdbx_strand_id
1 'polypeptide(L)'
;MPTVQISESTMRVVPLPQVCVKTGTPTADVLTITGSAAPLWTGVLIVFGFLPWLVASLASSKRYAIEVPMHAAVWRRHRSLRRAALILVVAGITLVLVASIQGRDNAWLLLLPTFIGVALYVGNESMNTVGVHLSGDGGLLLTRVHPEFRRALLDADHGTQPRGRLRP
;
A
#
# COMPACT_ATOMS: atom_id res chain seq x y z
N MET A 1 0.67 15.01 -5.66
CA MET A 1 0.69 14.32 -4.35
C MET A 1 2.14 14.27 -3.88
N PRO A 2 2.44 14.52 -2.60
CA PRO A 2 3.82 14.47 -2.10
C PRO A 2 4.37 13.04 -2.16
N THR A 3 5.58 12.89 -2.71
CA THR A 3 6.32 11.63 -2.81
C THR A 3 7.66 11.78 -2.09
N VAL A 4 8.10 10.73 -1.40
CA VAL A 4 9.39 10.69 -0.68
C VAL A 4 10.17 9.48 -1.16
N GLN A 5 11.45 9.65 -1.52
CA GLN A 5 12.34 8.58 -1.97
C GLN A 5 13.25 8.08 -0.85
N ILE A 6 13.25 6.77 -0.61
CA ILE A 6 14.17 6.07 0.30
C ILE A 6 15.04 5.15 -0.57
N SER A 7 16.32 5.44 -0.74
CA SER A 7 17.19 4.63 -1.61
C SER A 7 17.54 3.26 -0.98
N GLU A 8 17.43 2.17 -1.75
CA GLU A 8 17.71 0.79 -1.34
C GLU A 8 19.20 0.55 -1.04
N SER A 9 20.11 1.35 -1.64
CA SER A 9 21.56 1.32 -1.36
C SER A 9 21.95 1.87 0.02
N THR A 10 21.00 2.48 0.72
CA THR A 10 21.17 3.01 2.07
C THR A 10 20.30 2.20 3.02
N MET A 11 20.63 0.92 3.18
CA MET A 11 20.18 0.11 4.33
C MET A 11 20.77 0.61 5.67
N ARG A 12 21.44 1.77 5.68
CA ARG A 12 21.50 2.59 6.88
C ARG A 12 20.10 3.11 7.12
N VAL A 13 19.43 2.47 8.08
CA VAL A 13 18.26 2.96 8.81
C VAL A 13 18.39 4.48 8.98
N VAL A 14 17.84 5.25 8.03
CA VAL A 14 17.66 6.68 8.25
C VAL A 14 16.60 6.71 9.35
N PRO A 15 16.91 7.27 10.53
CA PRO A 15 15.94 7.30 11.61
C PRO A 15 14.71 8.05 11.12
N LEU A 16 13.63 7.30 10.89
CA LEU A 16 12.37 7.89 10.45
C LEU A 16 11.84 8.78 11.58
N PRO A 17 11.27 9.95 11.26
CA PRO A 17 10.69 10.81 12.27
C PRO A 17 9.58 10.06 13.00
N GLN A 18 9.47 10.25 14.32
CA GLN A 18 8.46 9.61 15.19
C GLN A 18 7.07 10.25 15.00
N VAL A 19 6.64 10.37 13.74
CA VAL A 19 5.38 10.96 13.30
C VAL A 19 4.66 9.91 12.47
N CYS A 20 3.41 9.63 12.79
CA CYS A 20 2.61 8.64 12.09
C CYS A 20 2.43 9.03 10.62
N VAL A 21 2.74 8.10 9.70
CA VAL A 21 2.69 8.35 8.24
C VAL A 21 1.30 8.70 7.74
N LYS A 22 0.24 8.24 8.41
CA LYS A 22 -1.14 8.49 7.98
C LYS A 22 -1.82 9.64 8.69
N THR A 23 -1.62 9.79 9.99
CA THR A 23 -2.32 10.80 10.80
C THR A 23 -1.50 12.07 11.01
N GLY A 24 -0.17 12.02 10.81
CA GLY A 24 0.71 13.15 11.12
C GLY A 24 0.90 13.42 12.61
N THR A 25 0.34 12.58 13.48
CA THR A 25 0.48 12.70 14.94
C THR A 25 1.74 12.00 15.41
N PRO A 26 2.43 12.51 16.46
CA PRO A 26 3.57 11.82 17.05
C PRO A 26 3.20 10.40 17.49
N THR A 27 4.05 9.43 17.17
CA THR A 27 3.84 8.02 17.56
C THR A 27 5.17 7.32 17.80
N ALA A 28 5.19 6.46 18.82
CA ALA A 28 6.29 5.52 19.08
C ALA A 28 6.04 4.14 18.44
N ASP A 29 4.83 3.90 17.93
CA ASP A 29 4.47 2.65 17.28
C ASP A 29 5.15 2.54 15.92
N VAL A 30 5.88 1.47 15.70
CA VAL A 30 6.50 1.12 14.41
C VAL A 30 5.80 -0.12 13.86
N LEU A 31 5.40 -0.07 12.60
CA LEU A 31 4.78 -1.17 11.89
C LEU A 31 5.66 -1.60 10.71
N THR A 32 6.03 -2.87 10.66
CA THR A 32 6.71 -3.44 9.49
C THR A 32 5.70 -3.71 8.38
N ILE A 33 5.80 -2.95 7.30
CA ILE A 33 5.03 -3.17 6.07
C ILE A 33 5.87 -4.07 5.17
N THR A 34 5.38 -5.29 4.97
CA THR A 34 5.93 -6.22 3.98
C THR A 34 5.09 -6.18 2.72
N GLY A 35 5.75 -6.21 1.56
CA GLY A 35 5.05 -6.19 0.29
C GLY A 35 5.93 -6.62 -0.86
N SER A 36 5.32 -6.67 -2.04
CA SER A 36 6.00 -6.90 -3.30
C SER A 36 5.66 -5.77 -4.24
N ALA A 37 6.67 -5.04 -4.71
CA ALA A 37 6.49 -4.02 -5.72
C ALA A 37 6.98 -4.59 -7.06
N ALA A 38 6.11 -4.52 -8.07
CA ALA A 38 6.50 -4.75 -9.45
C ALA A 38 6.83 -3.39 -10.12
N PRO A 39 7.80 -3.34 -11.04
CA PRO A 39 8.08 -2.14 -11.82
C PRO A 39 6.84 -1.66 -12.58
N LEU A 40 6.64 -0.35 -12.71
CA LEU A 40 5.48 0.22 -13.41
C LEU A 40 5.34 -0.26 -14.86
N TRP A 41 6.46 -0.54 -15.53
CA TRP A 41 6.46 -1.01 -16.93
C TRP A 41 5.82 -2.39 -17.09
N THR A 42 5.77 -3.22 -16.04
CA THR A 42 5.11 -4.54 -16.14
C THR A 42 3.64 -4.38 -16.47
N GLY A 43 3.00 -3.29 -16.03
CA GLY A 43 1.61 -2.96 -16.38
C GLY A 43 1.35 -2.86 -17.88
N VAL A 44 2.32 -2.44 -18.69
CA VAL A 44 2.19 -2.34 -20.16
C VAL A 44 1.96 -3.72 -20.79
N LEU A 45 2.48 -4.78 -20.17
CA LEU A 45 2.35 -6.14 -20.68
C LEU A 45 0.92 -6.68 -20.66
N ILE A 46 0.01 -6.05 -19.91
CA ILE A 46 -1.40 -6.47 -19.87
C ILE A 46 -2.07 -6.34 -21.25
N VAL A 47 -1.59 -5.43 -22.10
CA VAL A 47 -2.06 -5.25 -23.48
C VAL A 47 -1.74 -6.47 -24.36
N PHE A 48 -0.65 -7.18 -24.05
CA PHE A 48 -0.25 -8.43 -24.72
C PHE A 48 -0.93 -9.67 -24.11
N GLY A 49 -1.77 -9.47 -23.08
CA GLY A 49 -2.51 -10.52 -22.42
C GLY A 49 -2.17 -10.66 -20.94
N PHE A 50 -3.10 -11.29 -20.22
CA PHE A 50 -2.98 -11.49 -18.77
C PHE A 50 -1.81 -12.40 -18.37
N LEU A 51 -1.54 -13.46 -19.15
CA LEU A 51 -0.47 -14.43 -18.85
C LEU A 51 0.93 -13.80 -18.91
N PRO A 52 1.34 -13.12 -20.01
CA PRO A 52 2.63 -12.42 -20.06
C PRO A 52 2.79 -11.39 -18.94
N TRP A 53 1.75 -10.61 -18.67
CA TRP A 53 1.71 -9.64 -17.57
C TRP A 53 1.96 -10.30 -16.21
N LEU A 54 1.28 -11.41 -15.92
CA LEU A 54 1.40 -12.12 -14.66
C LEU A 54 2.81 -12.68 -14.48
N VAL A 55 3.37 -13.34 -15.51
CA VAL A 55 4.73 -13.91 -15.47
C VAL A 55 5.77 -12.81 -15.24
N ALA A 56 5.70 -11.71 -15.99
CA ALA A 56 6.62 -10.60 -15.82
C ALA A 56 6.48 -9.91 -14.46
N SER A 57 5.24 -9.75 -13.97
CA SER A 57 4.97 -9.18 -12.65
C SER A 57 5.54 -10.06 -11.54
N LEU A 58 5.39 -11.38 -11.62
CA LEU A 58 5.96 -12.31 -10.64
C LEU A 58 7.49 -12.32 -10.72
N ALA A 59 8.06 -12.42 -11.92
CA ALA A 59 9.51 -12.48 -12.14
C ALA A 59 10.22 -11.18 -11.73
N SER A 60 9.56 -10.03 -11.91
CA SER A 60 10.13 -8.72 -11.59
C SER A 60 9.75 -8.21 -10.19
N SER A 61 8.95 -8.97 -9.43
CA SER A 61 8.51 -8.54 -8.11
C SER A 61 9.67 -8.59 -7.12
N LYS A 62 9.97 -7.43 -6.52
CA LYS A 62 10.91 -7.37 -5.39
C LYS A 62 10.14 -7.35 -4.08
N ARG A 63 10.50 -8.27 -3.19
CA ARG A 63 10.00 -8.27 -1.81
C ARG A 63 10.72 -7.18 -1.02
N TYR A 64 9.97 -6.38 -0.29
CA TYR A 64 10.51 -5.38 0.61
C TYR A 64 9.88 -5.52 1.99
N ALA A 65 10.63 -5.13 3.01
CA ALA A 65 10.17 -4.95 4.37
C ALA A 65 10.63 -3.57 4.81
N ILE A 66 9.69 -2.66 5.05
CA ILE A 66 9.97 -1.30 5.52
C ILE A 66 9.29 -1.13 6.87
N GLU A 67 10.03 -0.67 7.86
CA GLU A 67 9.48 -0.24 9.12
C GLU A 67 8.98 1.19 9.00
N VAL A 68 7.71 1.42 9.33
CA VAL A 68 7.05 2.72 9.14
C VAL A 68 6.34 3.10 10.44
N PRO A 69 6.52 4.33 10.95
CA PRO A 69 5.80 4.80 12.13
C PRO A 69 4.31 4.92 11.80
N MET A 70 3.49 4.10 12.44
CA MET A 70 2.05 4.04 12.21
C MET A 70 1.33 3.56 13.46
N HIS A 71 0.30 4.27 13.87
CA HIS A 71 -0.52 3.86 15.01
C HIS A 71 -1.14 2.48 14.82
N ALA A 72 -0.94 1.60 15.79
CA ALA A 72 -1.50 0.25 15.77
C ALA A 72 -3.04 0.24 15.67
N ALA A 73 -3.70 1.25 16.25
CA ALA A 73 -5.16 1.38 16.17
C ALA A 73 -5.68 1.56 14.74
N VAL A 74 -5.01 2.39 13.92
CA VAL A 74 -5.36 2.61 12.51
C VAL A 74 -5.16 1.33 11.72
N TRP A 75 -4.04 0.63 11.97
CA TRP A 75 -3.75 -0.64 11.31
C TRP A 75 -4.77 -1.73 11.64
N ARG A 76 -5.15 -1.87 12.92
CA ARG A 76 -6.19 -2.82 13.35
C ARG A 76 -7.53 -2.54 12.66
N ARG A 77 -7.94 -1.27 12.57
CA ARG A 77 -9.17 -0.86 11.89
C ARG A 77 -9.11 -1.17 10.39
N HIS A 78 -7.99 -0.90 9.72
CA HIS A 78 -7.82 -1.26 8.31
C HIS A 78 -7.95 -2.77 8.10
N ARG A 79 -7.32 -3.58 8.97
CA ARG A 79 -7.36 -5.05 8.88
C ARG A 79 -8.75 -5.62 9.15
N SER A 80 -9.50 -5.07 10.10
CA SER A 80 -10.87 -5.51 10.38
C SER A 80 -11.82 -5.18 9.23
N LEU A 81 -11.75 -3.95 8.69
CA LEU A 81 -12.54 -3.55 7.52
C LEU A 81 -12.21 -4.39 6.28
N ARG A 82 -10.92 -4.66 6.05
CA ARG A 82 -10.49 -5.53 4.95
C ARG A 82 -11.07 -6.94 5.06
N ARG A 83 -11.04 -7.53 6.26
CA ARG A 83 -11.64 -8.85 6.51
C ARG A 83 -13.15 -8.83 6.31
N ALA A 84 -13.85 -7.83 6.85
CA ALA A 84 -15.29 -7.69 6.69
C ALA A 84 -15.69 -7.54 5.21
N ALA A 85 -14.96 -6.73 4.45
CA ALA A 85 -15.15 -6.56 3.02
C ALA A 85 -14.96 -7.88 2.25
N LEU A 86 -13.90 -8.64 2.55
CA LEU A 86 -13.66 -9.95 1.93
C LEU A 86 -14.75 -10.97 2.26
N ILE A 87 -15.22 -11.00 3.51
CA ILE A 87 -16.35 -11.87 3.91
C ILE A 87 -17.58 -11.53 3.08
N LEU A 88 -17.88 -10.24 2.88
CA LEU A 88 -19.03 -9.80 2.10
C LEU A 88 -18.91 -10.19 0.62
N VAL A 89 -17.70 -10.07 0.04
CA VAL A 89 -17.40 -10.52 -1.33
C VAL A 89 -17.66 -12.02 -1.48
N VAL A 90 -17.07 -12.84 -0.59
CA VAL A 90 -17.19 -14.30 -0.63
C VAL A 90 -18.65 -14.73 -0.40
N ALA A 91 -19.35 -14.09 0.54
CA ALA A 91 -20.75 -14.37 0.81
C ALA A 91 -21.63 -14.09 -0.41
N GLY A 92 -21.45 -12.93 -1.06
CA GLY A 92 -22.22 -12.59 -2.26
C GLY A 92 -21.95 -13.54 -3.44
N ILE A 93 -20.69 -13.93 -3.67
CA ILE A 93 -20.33 -14.90 -4.71
C ILE A 93 -21.00 -16.26 -4.42
N THR A 94 -20.92 -16.72 -3.17
CA THR A 94 -21.53 -17.99 -2.74
C THR A 94 -23.06 -17.97 -2.93
N LEU A 95 -23.72 -16.87 -2.56
CA LEU A 95 -25.16 -16.71 -2.72
C LEU A 95 -25.60 -16.76 -4.18
N VAL A 96 -24.86 -16.08 -5.07
CA VAL A 96 -25.13 -16.08 -6.51
C VAL A 96 -24.96 -17.49 -7.07
N LEU A 97 -23.87 -18.18 -6.73
CA LEU A 97 -23.61 -19.53 -7.21
C LEU A 97 -24.74 -20.50 -6.81
N VAL A 98 -25.17 -20.45 -5.54
CA VAL A 98 -26.27 -21.29 -5.05
C VAL A 98 -27.60 -20.96 -5.74
N ALA A 99 -27.91 -19.68 -5.92
CA ALA A 99 -29.13 -19.25 -6.60
C ALA A 99 -29.14 -19.62 -8.09
N SER A 100 -28.00 -19.56 -8.77
CA SER A 100 -27.85 -19.99 -10.16
C SER A 100 -28.07 -21.50 -10.30
N ILE A 101 -27.57 -22.31 -9.38
CA ILE A 101 -27.81 -23.77 -9.36
C ILE A 101 -29.30 -24.08 -9.14
N GLN A 102 -30.00 -23.25 -8.37
CA GLN A 102 -31.45 -23.38 -8.15
C GLN A 102 -32.32 -22.85 -9.31
N GLY A 103 -31.72 -22.30 -10.37
CA GLY A 103 -32.46 -21.76 -11.51
C GLY A 103 -33.28 -20.50 -11.18
N ARG A 104 -32.86 -19.68 -10.20
CA ARG A 104 -33.56 -18.43 -9.89
C ARG A 104 -33.22 -17.33 -10.90
N ASP A 105 -34.21 -16.83 -11.62
CA ASP A 105 -34.04 -15.76 -12.63
C ASP A 105 -33.45 -14.45 -12.05
N ASN A 106 -33.68 -14.20 -10.76
CA ASN A 106 -33.21 -13.00 -10.06
C ASN A 106 -31.88 -13.18 -9.30
N ALA A 107 -31.09 -14.21 -9.63
CA ALA A 107 -29.82 -14.49 -8.97
C ALA A 107 -28.82 -13.33 -9.03
N TRP A 108 -28.91 -12.47 -10.05
CA TRP A 108 -28.03 -11.30 -10.21
C TRP A 108 -28.18 -10.26 -9.08
N LEU A 109 -29.35 -10.13 -8.45
CA LEU A 109 -29.54 -9.22 -7.30
C LEU A 109 -28.67 -9.61 -6.10
N LEU A 110 -28.29 -10.89 -6.00
CA LEU A 110 -27.40 -11.39 -4.95
C LEU A 110 -25.93 -10.98 -5.16
N LEU A 111 -25.59 -10.35 -6.28
CA LEU A 111 -24.27 -9.73 -6.49
C LEU A 111 -24.12 -8.40 -5.73
N LEU A 112 -25.20 -7.77 -5.28
CA LEU A 112 -25.14 -6.52 -4.52
C LEU A 112 -24.16 -6.56 -3.33
N PRO A 113 -24.20 -7.56 -2.42
CA PRO A 113 -23.21 -7.68 -1.35
C PRO A 113 -21.77 -7.82 -1.89
N THR A 114 -21.57 -8.50 -3.02
CA THR A 114 -20.25 -8.57 -3.66
C THR A 114 -19.77 -7.20 -4.10
N PHE A 115 -20.61 -6.40 -4.78
CA PHE A 115 -20.25 -5.04 -5.19
C PHE A 115 -19.97 -4.13 -4.00
N ILE A 116 -20.80 -4.19 -2.95
CA ILE A 116 -20.57 -3.44 -1.71
C ILE A 116 -19.24 -3.86 -1.08
N GLY A 117 -18.94 -5.16 -1.07
CA GLY A 117 -17.71 -5.71 -0.50
C GLY A 117 -16.48 -5.23 -1.26
N VAL A 118 -16.53 -5.25 -2.60
CA VAL A 118 -15.46 -4.72 -3.45
C VAL A 118 -15.29 -3.22 -3.24
N ALA A 119 -16.38 -2.45 -3.19
CA ALA A 119 -16.31 -1.01 -2.96
C ALA A 119 -15.70 -0.67 -1.60
N LEU A 120 -16.10 -1.37 -0.53
CA LEU A 120 -15.51 -1.22 0.80
C LEU A 120 -14.03 -1.63 0.82
N TYR A 121 -13.67 -2.70 0.12
CA TYR A 121 -12.29 -3.16 0.00
C TYR A 121 -11.42 -2.10 -0.69
N VAL A 122 -11.82 -1.65 -1.87
CA VAL A 122 -11.11 -0.66 -2.68
C VAL A 122 -11.05 0.70 -1.98
N GLY A 123 -12.15 1.14 -1.37
CA GLY A 123 -12.20 2.39 -0.60
C GLY A 123 -11.27 2.35 0.60
N ASN A 124 -11.30 1.26 1.38
CA ASN A 124 -10.40 1.06 2.51
C ASN A 124 -8.93 1.02 2.08
N GLU A 125 -8.61 0.34 0.97
CA GLU A 125 -7.26 0.27 0.40
C GLU A 125 -6.80 1.64 -0.13
N SER A 126 -7.68 2.39 -0.78
CA SER A 126 -7.38 3.72 -1.31
C SER A 126 -7.04 4.72 -0.19
N MET A 127 -7.85 4.74 0.87
CA MET A 127 -7.70 5.71 1.97
C MET A 127 -6.59 5.31 2.95
N ASN A 128 -6.54 4.04 3.35
CA ASN A 128 -5.71 3.61 4.48
C ASN A 128 -4.38 2.99 4.08
N THR A 129 -4.17 2.61 2.81
CA THR A 129 -2.88 2.04 2.38
C THR A 129 -1.87 3.13 2.12
N VAL A 130 -0.66 2.96 2.66
CA VAL A 130 0.53 3.72 2.24
C VAL A 130 1.00 3.09 0.95
N GLY A 131 0.95 3.83 -0.16
CA GLY A 131 1.40 3.27 -1.44
C GLY A 131 2.92 3.22 -1.46
N VAL A 132 3.50 2.07 -1.79
CA VAL A 132 4.94 1.92 -1.96
C VAL A 132 5.21 1.64 -3.44
N HIS A 133 6.03 2.47 -4.07
CA HIS A 133 6.45 2.29 -5.45
C HIS A 133 7.97 2.09 -5.51
N LEU A 134 8.44 1.25 -6.42
CA LEU A 134 9.87 1.18 -6.72
C LEU A 134 10.21 2.30 -7.70
N SER A 135 11.14 3.17 -7.33
CA SER A 135 11.77 4.14 -8.23
C SER A 135 12.67 3.42 -9.25
N GLY A 136 12.94 4.06 -10.38
CA GLY A 136 13.87 3.54 -11.39
C GLY A 136 15.28 3.27 -10.84
N ASP A 137 15.69 4.05 -9.84
CA ASP A 137 16.99 3.90 -9.15
C ASP A 137 17.00 2.77 -8.10
N GLY A 138 15.92 1.98 -8.00
CA GLY A 138 15.76 0.94 -6.98
C GLY A 138 15.28 1.47 -5.62
N GLY A 139 15.16 2.78 -5.42
CA GLY A 139 14.62 3.34 -4.18
C GLY A 139 13.14 3.05 -3.97
N LEU A 140 12.70 2.91 -2.71
CA LEU A 140 11.31 2.77 -2.33
C LEU A 140 10.69 4.16 -2.12
N LEU A 141 9.69 4.47 -2.93
CA LEU A 141 8.91 5.70 -2.87
C LEU A 141 7.66 5.48 -2.03
N LEU A 142 7.57 6.18 -0.90
CA LEU A 142 6.33 6.24 -0.14
C LEU A 142 5.43 7.30 -0.75
N THR A 143 4.21 6.90 -1.10
CA THR A 143 3.15 7.75 -1.65
C THR A 143 1.96 7.77 -0.71
N ARG A 144 1.14 8.82 -0.82
CA ARG A 144 -0.04 9.03 0.04
C ARG A 144 0.34 9.09 1.53
N VAL A 145 1.46 9.77 1.81
CA VAL A 145 1.92 10.10 3.16
C VAL A 145 1.32 11.42 3.63
N HIS A 146 1.11 11.56 4.94
CA HIS A 146 0.59 12.79 5.55
C HIS A 146 1.59 13.96 5.34
N PRO A 147 1.13 15.20 5.09
CA PRO A 147 2.01 16.34 4.88
C PRO A 147 2.96 16.60 6.06
N GLU A 148 2.50 16.44 7.30
CA GLU A 148 3.37 16.59 8.48
C GLU A 148 4.50 15.56 8.54
N PHE A 149 4.22 14.31 8.16
CA PHE A 149 5.27 13.29 8.08
C PHE A 149 6.33 13.68 7.05
N ARG A 150 5.89 14.18 5.88
CA ARG A 150 6.82 14.67 4.86
C ARG A 150 7.65 15.84 5.38
N ARG A 151 7.05 16.81 6.07
CA ARG A 151 7.79 17.95 6.65
C ARG A 151 8.84 17.47 7.65
N ALA A 152 8.44 16.65 8.61
CA ALA A 152 9.35 16.08 9.61
C ALA A 152 10.50 15.30 8.98
N LEU A 153 10.25 14.61 7.87
CA LEU A 153 11.29 13.88 7.16
C LEU A 153 12.27 14.82 6.42
N LEU A 154 11.77 15.88 5.78
CA LEU A 154 12.61 16.90 5.15
C LEU A 154 13.46 17.65 6.18
N ASP A 155 12.89 17.97 7.35
CA ASP A 155 13.60 18.61 8.44
C ASP A 155 14.71 17.70 9.01
N ALA A 156 14.44 16.39 9.12
CA ALA A 156 15.44 15.41 9.53
C ALA A 156 16.57 15.24 8.51
N ASP A 157 16.27 15.29 7.22
CA ASP A 157 17.28 15.23 6.15
C ASP A 157 18.20 16.46 6.18
N HIS A 158 17.63 17.65 6.36
CA HIS A 158 18.40 18.89 6.52
C HIS A 158 19.29 18.88 7.77
N GLY A 159 18.84 18.28 8.87
CA GLY A 159 19.63 18.14 10.10
C GLY A 159 20.76 17.11 9.99
N THR A 160 20.64 16.14 9.08
CA THR A 160 21.62 15.05 8.91
C THR A 160 22.70 15.38 7.88
N GLN A 161 22.53 16.44 7.06
CA GLN A 161 23.62 16.94 6.24
C GLN A 161 24.78 17.33 7.17
N PRO A 162 25.92 16.63 7.14
CA PRO A 162 27.07 17.05 7.91
C PRO A 162 27.37 18.46 7.43
N ARG A 163 27.55 19.40 8.36
CA ARG A 163 28.15 20.71 8.08
C ARG A 163 29.53 20.47 7.50
N GLY A 164 29.55 20.15 6.22
CA GLY A 164 30.71 19.69 5.49
C GLY A 164 31.55 20.89 5.23
N ARG A 165 32.56 21.05 6.09
CA ARG A 165 33.87 21.62 5.76
C ARG A 165 33.79 22.95 5.05
N LEU A 166 33.84 24.01 5.86
CA LEU A 166 34.67 25.16 5.52
C LEU A 166 36.03 24.60 5.03
N ARG A 167 36.19 24.50 3.70
CA ARG A 167 37.51 24.33 3.11
C ARG A 167 38.22 25.67 3.32
N PRO A 168 39.35 25.70 4.03
CA PRO A 168 40.20 26.89 4.07
C PRO A 168 40.74 27.23 2.67
#